data_AF-A0A2S7DGE5-F1
#
_entry.id   AF-A0A2S7DGE5-F1
#
_cell.length_a   1.000
_cell.length_b   1.000
_cell.length_c   1.000
_cell.angle_alpha   90.00
_cell.angle_beta   90.00
_cell.angle_gamma   90.00
#
_symmetry.space_group_name_H-M   'P 1'
#
loop_
_entity.id
_entity.type
_entity.pdbx_description
1 polymer ?
#
loop_
_entity_poly.entity_id
_entity_poly.type
_entity_poly.pdbx_seq_one_letter_code
_entity_poly.pdbx_strand_id
1 'polypeptide(L)'
;MRKPALLIVAIAVLVAGLWGMRALQTPKPQFAPQLSAPAAAPVPSRQVPTLPDFLPIEAMATIVLIQRGGPFPYPQDGSVFGNREHRLPERPRGYYREYTVDTPGSADRGARRIVTGGAPPQTWYYSDDHYQSFKPFQGPRPEQAP
;
A
#
# COMPACT_ATOMS: atom_id res chain seq x y z
N MET A 1 36.78 -71.05 39.11
CA MET A 1 36.03 -69.89 39.64
C MET A 1 36.31 -68.67 38.75
N ARG A 2 35.44 -68.38 37.78
CA ARG A 2 35.62 -67.23 36.86
C ARG A 2 35.03 -65.99 37.54
N LYS A 3 35.85 -64.95 37.73
CA LYS A 3 35.60 -63.79 38.59
C LYS A 3 34.58 -62.83 37.94
N PRO A 4 33.31 -62.81 38.38
CA PRO A 4 32.26 -61.98 37.75
C PRO A 4 32.53 -60.48 37.91
N ALA A 5 33.29 -60.08 38.93
CA ALA A 5 33.64 -58.70 39.22
C ALA A 5 34.46 -58.02 38.09
N LEU A 6 35.33 -58.76 37.39
CA LEU A 6 36.12 -58.20 36.28
C LEU A 6 35.24 -57.83 35.08
N LEU A 7 34.15 -58.59 34.87
CA LEU A 7 33.22 -58.38 33.77
C LEU A 7 32.34 -57.15 34.01
N ILE A 8 31.93 -56.94 35.27
CA ILE A 8 31.15 -55.76 35.68
C ILE A 8 31.99 -54.48 35.57
N VAL A 9 33.25 -54.51 36.01
CA VAL A 9 34.17 -53.36 35.88
C VAL A 9 34.43 -53.03 34.40
N ALA A 10 34.63 -54.05 33.56
CA ALA A 10 34.81 -53.84 32.12
C ALA A 10 33.58 -53.19 31.47
N ILE A 11 32.36 -53.64 31.82
CA ILE A 11 31.11 -53.04 31.31
C ILE A 11 30.96 -51.60 31.81
N ALA A 12 31.26 -51.31 33.08
CA ALA A 12 31.16 -49.97 33.63
C ALA A 12 32.10 -48.98 32.93
N VAL A 13 33.34 -49.39 32.65
CA VAL A 13 34.32 -48.58 31.89
C VAL A 13 33.86 -48.36 30.45
N LEU A 14 33.26 -49.38 29.81
CA LEU A 14 32.76 -49.30 28.44
C LEU A 14 31.56 -48.36 28.32
N VAL A 15 30.63 -48.40 29.28
CA VAL A 15 29.48 -47.49 29.35
C VAL A 15 29.92 -46.05 29.65
N ALA A 16 30.88 -45.86 30.56
CA ALA A 16 31.45 -44.54 30.85
C ALA A 16 32.18 -43.96 29.64
N GLY A 17 32.93 -44.79 28.89
CA GLY A 17 33.57 -44.40 27.63
C GLY A 17 32.57 -43.99 26.56
N LEU A 18 31.46 -44.73 26.40
CA LEU A 18 30.39 -44.39 25.46
C LEU A 18 29.68 -43.07 25.83
N TRP A 19 29.51 -42.80 27.13
CA TRP A 19 28.91 -41.54 27.60
C TRP A 19 29.84 -40.35 27.37
N GLY A 20 31.15 -40.52 27.61
CA GLY A 20 32.15 -39.49 27.34
C GLY A 20 32.21 -39.08 25.85
N MET A 21 32.10 -40.04 24.94
CA MET A 21 32.10 -39.77 23.49
C MET A 21 30.88 -38.99 22.98
N ARG A 22 29.75 -39.02 23.72
CA ARG A 22 28.57 -38.21 23.39
C ARG A 22 28.69 -36.75 23.84
N ALA A 23 29.45 -36.48 24.90
CA ALA A 23 29.62 -35.12 25.42
C ALA A 23 30.53 -34.23 24.56
N LEU A 24 31.38 -34.82 23.70
CA LEU A 24 32.26 -34.08 22.78
C LEU A 24 31.59 -33.75 21.43
N GLN A 25 30.37 -34.24 21.17
CA GLN A 25 29.62 -33.91 19.96
C GLN A 25 28.75 -32.67 20.18
N THR A 26 29.36 -31.54 20.52
CA THR A 26 28.68 -30.26 20.36
C THR A 26 28.68 -29.90 18.87
N PRO A 27 27.51 -29.73 18.22
CA PRO A 27 27.48 -29.25 16.85
C PRO A 27 28.10 -27.85 16.84
N LYS A 28 29.16 -27.63 16.04
CA LYS A 28 29.63 -26.28 15.75
C LYS A 28 28.47 -25.51 15.12
N PRO A 29 28.04 -24.36 15.66
CA PRO A 29 27.07 -23.52 14.96
C PRO A 29 27.73 -23.01 13.67
N GLN A 30 27.43 -23.67 12.56
CA GLN A 30 27.76 -23.18 11.23
C GLN A 30 26.82 -22.01 10.95
N PHE A 31 27.27 -20.81 11.28
CA PHE A 31 26.69 -19.57 10.76
C PHE A 31 27.10 -19.44 9.29
N ALA A 32 26.58 -20.35 8.45
CA ALA A 32 26.58 -20.19 7.01
C ALA A 32 25.26 -19.48 6.66
N PRO A 33 25.27 -18.31 6.01
CA PRO A 33 24.03 -17.73 5.50
C PRO A 33 23.55 -18.67 4.40
N GLN A 34 22.55 -19.46 4.74
CA GLN A 34 21.84 -20.29 3.78
C GLN A 34 21.04 -19.30 2.94
N LEU A 35 21.57 -18.95 1.76
CA LEU A 35 20.81 -18.25 0.72
C LEU A 35 19.76 -19.21 0.12
N SER A 36 19.01 -19.92 0.95
CA SER A 36 17.64 -20.29 0.59
C SER A 36 16.80 -19.06 0.88
N ALA A 37 16.93 -18.07 0.00
CA ALA A 37 15.91 -17.04 -0.09
C ALA A 37 14.58 -17.79 -0.30
N PRO A 38 13.54 -17.57 0.52
CA PRO A 38 12.21 -17.97 0.10
C PRO A 38 12.02 -17.34 -1.27
N ALA A 39 11.66 -18.16 -2.27
CA ALA A 39 11.27 -17.67 -3.59
C ALA A 39 10.36 -16.48 -3.33
N ALA A 40 10.85 -15.28 -3.68
CA ALA A 40 10.16 -14.06 -3.35
C ALA A 40 8.72 -14.24 -3.83
N ALA A 41 7.78 -14.35 -2.88
CA ALA A 41 6.38 -14.29 -3.21
C ALA A 41 6.25 -13.05 -4.12
N PRO A 42 5.57 -13.14 -5.28
CA PRO A 42 5.50 -12.03 -6.20
C PRO A 42 5.03 -10.83 -5.39
N VAL A 43 5.95 -9.90 -5.14
CA VAL A 43 5.60 -8.61 -4.56
C VAL A 43 4.58 -8.08 -5.54
N PRO A 44 3.31 -7.86 -5.13
CA PRO A 44 2.33 -7.33 -6.05
C PRO A 44 2.95 -6.04 -6.57
N SER A 45 3.30 -6.04 -7.85
CA SER A 45 3.83 -4.87 -8.53
C SER A 45 2.86 -3.76 -8.16
N ARG A 46 3.32 -2.74 -7.42
CA ARG A 46 2.47 -1.61 -7.03
C ARG A 46 1.96 -1.04 -8.35
N GLN A 47 0.73 -1.41 -8.70
CA GLN A 47 0.08 -0.95 -9.92
C GLN A 47 -0.08 0.54 -9.70
N VAL A 48 0.83 1.32 -10.25
CA VAL A 48 0.67 2.76 -10.34
C VAL A 48 -0.61 2.94 -11.15
N PRO A 49 -1.67 3.54 -10.57
CA PRO A 49 -2.90 3.75 -11.30
C PRO A 49 -2.57 4.51 -12.59
N THR A 50 -2.77 3.87 -13.74
CA THR A 50 -2.64 4.55 -15.02
C THR A 50 -3.81 5.52 -15.12
N LEU A 51 -3.52 6.80 -14.92
CA LEU A 51 -4.51 7.85 -15.09
C LEU A 51 -4.82 8.05 -16.59
N PRO A 52 -6.06 8.40 -16.95
CA PRO A 52 -6.39 8.70 -18.35
C PRO A 52 -5.59 9.87 -18.91
N ASP A 53 -5.26 9.81 -20.20
CA ASP A 53 -4.44 10.82 -20.91
C ASP A 53 -5.06 12.24 -20.91
N PHE A 54 -6.38 12.35 -20.71
CA PHE A 54 -7.03 13.66 -20.62
C PHE A 54 -6.80 14.38 -19.29
N LEU A 55 -6.27 13.68 -18.28
CA LEU A 55 -5.91 14.30 -17.02
C LEU A 55 -4.54 14.98 -17.16
N PRO A 56 -4.43 16.27 -16.86
CA PRO A 56 -3.13 16.93 -16.84
C PRO A 56 -2.29 16.39 -15.66
N ILE A 57 -0.97 16.52 -15.75
CA ILE A 57 -0.06 15.99 -14.73
C ILE A 57 -0.35 16.59 -13.33
N GLU A 58 -0.80 17.84 -13.26
CA GLU A 58 -1.17 18.52 -12.02
C GLU A 58 -2.34 17.83 -11.30
N ALA A 59 -3.20 17.11 -12.02
CA ALA A 59 -4.31 16.36 -11.42
C ALA A 59 -3.82 15.29 -10.44
N MET A 60 -2.62 14.73 -10.65
CA MET A 60 -2.02 13.74 -9.75
C MET A 60 -1.86 14.29 -8.33
N ALA A 61 -1.39 15.53 -8.20
CA ALA A 61 -1.20 16.16 -6.90
C ALA A 61 -2.55 16.29 -6.18
N THR A 62 -3.57 16.79 -6.86
CA THR A 62 -4.93 16.90 -6.31
C THR A 62 -5.50 15.54 -5.90
N ILE A 63 -5.31 14.49 -6.70
CA ILE A 63 -5.77 13.13 -6.37
C ILE A 63 -5.12 12.63 -5.08
N VAL A 64 -3.79 12.80 -4.92
CA VAL A 64 -3.08 12.43 -3.69
C VAL A 64 -3.62 13.18 -2.49
N LEU A 65 -3.87 14.48 -2.63
CA LEU A 65 -4.48 15.30 -1.56
C LEU A 65 -5.86 14.78 -1.17
N ILE A 66 -6.70 14.43 -2.15
CA ILE A 66 -8.04 13.88 -1.91
C ILE A 66 -7.95 12.56 -1.15
N GLN A 67 -7.05 11.65 -1.54
CA GLN A 67 -6.88 10.35 -0.89
C GLN A 67 -6.48 10.46 0.58
N ARG A 68 -5.57 11.39 0.90
CA ARG A 68 -5.09 11.59 2.28
C ARG A 68 -5.96 12.54 3.12
N GLY A 69 -6.96 13.18 2.51
CA GLY A 69 -7.87 14.11 3.19
C GLY A 69 -7.32 15.52 3.41
N GLY A 70 -6.37 15.99 2.58
CA GLY A 70 -5.76 17.32 2.68
C GLY A 70 -4.39 17.34 3.39
N PRO A 71 -3.90 18.48 3.90
CA PRO A 71 -4.48 19.82 3.75
C PRO A 71 -4.60 20.22 2.28
N PHE A 72 -5.64 20.97 1.95
CA PHE A 72 -5.88 21.44 0.59
C PHE A 72 -5.34 22.87 0.38
N PRO A 73 -4.82 23.19 -0.81
CA PRO A 73 -4.22 24.49 -1.09
C PRO A 73 -5.26 25.62 -1.18
N TYR A 74 -6.49 25.32 -1.62
CA TYR A 74 -7.53 26.33 -1.76
C TYR A 74 -8.65 26.15 -0.73
N PRO A 75 -9.21 27.25 -0.18
CA PRO A 75 -10.29 27.18 0.81
C PRO A 75 -11.56 26.47 0.34
N GLN A 76 -11.81 26.41 -0.98
CA GLN A 76 -12.98 25.77 -1.56
C GLN A 76 -12.80 24.25 -1.74
N ASP A 77 -11.58 23.75 -1.67
CA ASP A 77 -11.29 22.34 -1.89
C ASP A 77 -11.89 21.48 -0.77
N GLY A 78 -12.62 20.44 -1.17
CA GLY A 78 -13.40 19.58 -0.27
C GLY A 78 -14.79 20.13 0.07
N SER A 79 -15.14 21.33 -0.40
CA SER A 79 -16.50 21.87 -0.24
C SER A 79 -17.52 21.09 -1.08
N VAL A 80 -18.80 21.24 -0.76
CA VAL A 80 -19.88 20.51 -1.44
C VAL A 80 -20.08 21.07 -2.84
N PHE A 81 -19.97 20.19 -3.84
CA PHE A 81 -20.38 20.49 -5.21
C PHE A 81 -21.88 20.27 -5.36
N GLY A 82 -22.62 21.31 -5.74
CA GLY A 82 -24.08 21.31 -5.72
C GLY A 82 -24.75 20.56 -6.88
N ASN A 83 -24.04 20.34 -8.00
CA ASN A 83 -24.61 19.77 -9.24
C ASN A 83 -25.93 20.45 -9.68
N ARG A 84 -26.01 21.79 -9.62
CA ARG A 84 -27.25 22.54 -9.87
C ARG A 84 -27.68 22.51 -11.34
N GLU A 85 -26.71 22.39 -12.23
CA GLU A 85 -26.89 22.31 -13.67
C GLU A 85 -27.13 20.87 -14.14
N HIS A 86 -27.27 19.91 -13.20
CA HIS A 86 -27.56 18.49 -13.45
C HIS A 86 -26.61 17.84 -14.49
N ARG A 87 -25.32 18.23 -14.45
CA ARG A 87 -24.28 17.70 -15.36
C ARG A 87 -23.75 16.34 -14.92
N LEU A 88 -23.86 16.03 -13.64
CA LEU A 88 -23.55 14.73 -13.05
C LEU A 88 -24.85 13.99 -12.69
N PRO A 89 -24.83 12.66 -12.48
CA PRO A 89 -25.99 11.91 -12.02
C PRO A 89 -26.63 12.51 -10.75
N GLU A 90 -27.95 12.41 -10.64
CA GLU A 90 -28.65 12.92 -9.47
C GLU A 90 -28.35 12.10 -8.21
N ARG A 91 -27.97 12.80 -7.14
CA ARG A 91 -27.59 12.21 -5.84
C ARG A 91 -28.05 13.12 -4.70
N PRO A 92 -28.19 12.60 -3.48
CA PRO A 92 -28.51 13.42 -2.31
C PRO A 92 -27.53 14.58 -2.12
N ARG A 93 -28.01 15.69 -1.54
CA ARG A 93 -27.17 16.86 -1.25
C ARG A 93 -25.96 16.47 -0.40
N GLY A 94 -24.79 16.99 -0.75
CA GLY A 94 -23.53 16.69 -0.06
C GLY A 94 -22.83 15.42 -0.55
N TYR A 95 -23.40 14.70 -1.53
CA TYR A 95 -22.74 13.54 -2.11
C TYR A 95 -21.47 13.91 -2.88
N TYR A 96 -21.46 15.06 -3.58
CA TYR A 96 -20.32 15.50 -4.38
C TYR A 96 -19.45 16.53 -3.65
N ARG A 97 -18.14 16.44 -3.84
CA ARG A 97 -17.14 17.42 -3.37
C ARG A 97 -16.25 17.87 -4.52
N GLU A 98 -15.84 19.14 -4.49
CA GLU A 98 -14.97 19.73 -5.52
C GLU A 98 -13.55 19.99 -5.02
N TYR A 99 -12.60 19.91 -5.95
CA TYR A 99 -11.19 20.15 -5.70
C TYR A 99 -10.54 20.84 -6.91
N THR A 100 -9.66 21.78 -6.63
CA THR A 100 -8.93 22.53 -7.64
C THR A 100 -7.81 21.66 -8.21
N VAL A 101 -7.67 21.70 -9.53
CA VAL A 101 -6.46 21.22 -10.23
C VAL A 101 -5.73 22.45 -10.71
N ASP A 102 -4.46 22.56 -10.34
CA ASP A 102 -3.67 23.74 -10.70
C ASP A 102 -3.55 23.90 -12.22
N THR A 103 -3.57 25.15 -12.65
CA THR A 103 -3.31 25.55 -14.04
C THR A 103 -2.00 26.32 -14.06
N PRO A 104 -0.91 25.75 -14.60
CA PRO A 104 0.39 26.42 -14.62
C PRO A 104 0.31 27.82 -15.23
N GLY A 105 0.89 28.79 -14.54
CA GLY A 105 0.90 30.19 -14.95
C GLY A 105 -0.40 30.96 -14.66
N SER A 106 -1.44 30.32 -14.12
CA SER A 106 -2.62 31.07 -13.65
C SER A 106 -2.31 31.79 -12.34
N ALA A 107 -2.85 33.02 -12.20
CA ALA A 107 -2.80 33.79 -10.96
C ALA A 107 -3.96 33.44 -10.00
N ASP A 108 -4.93 32.67 -10.48
CA ASP A 108 -6.10 32.21 -9.75
C ASP A 108 -6.21 30.67 -9.76
N ARG A 109 -7.33 30.14 -9.26
CA ARG A 109 -7.64 28.70 -9.24
C ARG A 109 -7.78 28.06 -10.62
N GLY A 110 -7.82 28.85 -11.69
CA GLY A 110 -8.10 28.40 -13.05
C GLY A 110 -9.47 27.76 -13.21
N ALA A 111 -9.70 27.11 -14.35
CA ALA A 111 -10.95 26.44 -14.69
C ALA A 111 -10.99 24.94 -14.33
N ARG A 112 -9.83 24.34 -14.04
CA ARG A 112 -9.69 22.88 -13.92
C ARG A 112 -10.11 22.37 -12.54
N ARG A 113 -10.90 21.30 -12.51
CA ARG A 113 -11.49 20.76 -11.28
C ARG A 113 -11.56 19.24 -11.32
N ILE A 114 -11.39 18.62 -10.16
CA ILE A 114 -11.84 17.26 -9.89
C ILE A 114 -13.09 17.34 -9.01
N VAL A 115 -14.12 16.59 -9.37
CA VAL A 115 -15.30 16.38 -8.53
C VAL A 115 -15.34 14.91 -8.14
N THR A 116 -15.43 14.63 -6.85
CA THR A 116 -15.62 13.26 -6.35
C THR A 116 -17.00 13.07 -5.75
N GLY A 117 -17.52 11.84 -5.82
CA GLY A 117 -18.80 11.47 -5.22
C GLY A 117 -18.63 10.39 -4.15
N GLY A 118 -19.26 10.59 -2.99
CA GLY A 118 -19.22 9.69 -1.84
C GLY A 118 -18.14 10.04 -0.81
N ALA A 119 -18.23 9.40 0.36
CA ALA A 119 -17.22 9.46 1.41
C ALA A 119 -17.03 8.03 1.99
N PRO A 120 -15.93 7.33 1.67
CA PRO A 120 -14.82 7.75 0.79
C PRO A 120 -15.25 7.92 -0.68
N PRO A 121 -14.45 8.62 -1.51
CA PRO A 121 -14.72 8.78 -2.95
C PRO A 121 -14.93 7.45 -3.69
N GLN A 122 -16.08 7.31 -4.34
CA GLN A 122 -16.47 6.16 -5.15
C GLN A 122 -16.50 6.50 -6.64
N THR A 123 -16.81 7.75 -6.98
CA THR A 123 -16.87 8.24 -8.36
C THR A 123 -16.01 9.48 -8.51
N TRP A 124 -15.42 9.64 -9.69
CA TRP A 124 -14.45 10.69 -9.99
C TRP A 124 -14.74 11.29 -11.36
N TYR A 125 -14.74 12.61 -11.41
CA TYR A 125 -15.01 13.39 -12.61
C TYR A 125 -13.98 14.50 -12.73
N TYR A 126 -13.57 14.80 -13.94
CA TYR A 126 -12.68 15.91 -14.26
C TYR A 126 -13.40 16.90 -15.17
N SER A 127 -13.19 18.20 -14.90
CA SER A 127 -13.61 19.30 -15.77
C SER A 127 -12.39 20.17 -16.02
N ASP A 128 -12.17 20.53 -17.29
CA ASP A 128 -11.16 21.47 -17.76
C ASP A 128 -11.77 22.85 -18.12
N ASP A 129 -13.08 23.01 -17.94
CA ASP A 129 -13.91 24.11 -18.48
C ASP A 129 -14.82 24.77 -17.43
N HIS A 130 -14.46 24.68 -16.15
CA HIS A 130 -15.19 25.27 -15.03
C HIS A 130 -16.63 24.75 -14.93
N TYR A 131 -16.76 23.42 -14.85
CA TYR A 131 -18.00 22.65 -14.65
C TYR A 131 -18.98 22.66 -15.85
N GLN A 132 -18.58 23.15 -17.02
CA GLN A 132 -19.44 23.11 -18.21
C GLN A 132 -19.59 21.69 -18.75
N SER A 133 -18.55 20.88 -18.66
CA SER A 133 -18.54 19.46 -19.00
C SER A 133 -17.71 18.63 -18.02
N PHE A 134 -17.96 17.32 -18.02
CA PHE A 134 -17.27 16.38 -17.14
C PHE A 134 -16.85 15.12 -17.89
N LYS A 135 -15.63 14.67 -17.61
CA LYS A 135 -15.08 13.39 -18.07
C LYS A 135 -14.98 12.46 -16.85
N PRO A 136 -15.74 11.35 -16.80
CA PRO A 136 -15.59 10.39 -15.71
C PRO A 136 -14.27 9.65 -15.84
N PHE A 137 -13.66 9.29 -14.72
CA PHE A 137 -12.49 8.41 -14.70
C PHE A 137 -12.50 7.47 -13.50
N GLN A 138 -11.73 6.40 -13.61
CA GLN A 138 -11.47 5.52 -12.50
C GLN A 138 -10.43 6.17 -11.58
N GLY A 139 -10.88 6.66 -10.43
CA GLY A 139 -9.97 7.11 -9.38
C GLY A 139 -9.22 5.95 -8.72
N PRO A 140 -8.11 6.25 -8.04
CA PRO A 140 -7.34 5.25 -7.32
C PRO A 140 -8.18 4.61 -6.21
N ARG A 141 -7.99 3.31 -6.01
CA ARG A 141 -8.75 2.57 -5.00
C ARG A 141 -8.33 3.00 -3.58
N PRO A 142 -9.22 2.93 -2.57
CA PRO A 142 -8.89 3.30 -1.20
C PRO A 142 -7.64 2.57 -0.66
N GLU A 143 -7.47 1.30 -1.01
CA GLU A 143 -6.30 0.49 -0.63
C GLU A 143 -4.99 0.90 -1.34
N GLN A 144 -5.07 1.72 -2.38
CA GLN A 144 -3.91 2.25 -3.10
C GLN A 144 -3.45 3.60 -2.54
N ALA A 145 -4.18 4.18 -1.59
CA ALA A 145 -3.74 5.36 -0.87
C ALA A 145 -2.36 5.09 -0.22
N PRO A 146 -1.41 6.04 -0.31
CA PRO A 146 -0.11 5.91 0.34
C PRO A 146 -0.22 5.88 1.87
#